data_AF-A0AAD5MKJ2-F1
#
_entry.id   AF-A0AAD5MKJ2-F1
#
_cell.length_a   1.000
_cell.length_b   1.000
_cell.length_c   1.000
_cell.angle_alpha   90.00
_cell.angle_beta   90.00
_cell.angle_gamma   90.00
#
_symmetry.space_group_name_H-M   'P 1'
#
loop_
_entity.id
_entity.type
_entity.pdbx_description
1 polymer ?
#
loop_
_entity_poly.entity_id
_entity_poly.type
_entity_poly.pdbx_seq_one_letter_code
_entity_poly.pdbx_strand_id
1 'polypeptide(L)'
;MCHKSEQTGLLMLFYVFLPWIGVELSEKKKSELDNILEAASKYIEGRSKVHLKMLQVWGSSAHHEQEDSLDCLLAQIRSLQSVGWKEKQIARHYVAFDAALQDALQHNLPSFSPPPHKAESSYPLPTVVFRLFDYADCPDDGPVLPGAHSIERFLIEEELNWIVEFNASNRTICAEELNTYARGANVPIAYMILEVLFSQLFRLPYPPQHTGFYGPLLLDLCRLQSTTMPQVLAQAAELLYQRAATMQPLCLDRFVDWFSFHLSNFGFRWSWNDWKDCLTADRWDVKKIFAGEVIEKCRRLSYHGQLKEFLPKSFAPMIPPPPDVICKYDDDSMPGYELASKFVNLIQSRSDDSTITAEIRDSNGHYDPKKFEIFFSVLMKTSAKSFSHTFVALTRYSMTLKTIADTSDEMQELLLRTLFQSWRNNHLRLIILVDKMLKMQILDCGVVISWIFSDSLRGETHKQWKWEVLNTALERLSRHIHKVAHDVQILQKRVKHQRIGGDDEMEDTDVKTREQEELEQQKEKLENLKDFQKSLFLDVLHKFTVLLTEHIVLCETEGKDFRTPYFSWIKGRFKQIFLMHGAVLHEFTEDLRRELFSSSDIDANVLEIFQQFVALRS
;
A
#
# COMPACT_ATOMS: atom_id res chain seq x y z
N MET A 1 13.43 -23.86 -0.71
CA MET A 1 12.36 -22.85 -0.76
C MET A 1 12.33 -22.21 -2.13
N CYS A 2 13.37 -21.47 -2.56
CA CYS A 2 13.44 -20.90 -3.92
C CYS A 2 13.17 -21.84 -5.12
N HIS A 3 13.47 -23.14 -5.03
CA HIS A 3 13.12 -24.10 -6.09
C HIS A 3 11.62 -24.21 -6.38
N LYS A 4 10.74 -23.95 -5.39
CA LYS A 4 9.28 -23.97 -5.62
C LYS A 4 8.82 -22.75 -6.39
N SER A 5 9.35 -21.58 -6.07
CA SER A 5 9.10 -20.34 -6.81
C SER A 5 9.62 -20.42 -8.26
N GLU A 6 10.78 -21.06 -8.47
CA GLU A 6 11.32 -21.38 -9.80
C GLU A 6 10.38 -22.29 -10.61
N GLN A 7 9.96 -23.42 -10.03
CA GLN A 7 9.04 -24.37 -10.66
C GLN A 7 7.70 -23.70 -10.99
N THR A 8 7.19 -22.87 -10.08
CA THR A 8 5.97 -22.07 -10.27
C THR A 8 6.08 -21.16 -11.49
N GLY A 9 7.20 -20.45 -11.67
CA GLY A 9 7.44 -19.60 -12.84
C GLY A 9 7.50 -20.38 -14.16
N LEU A 10 8.17 -21.54 -14.17
CA LEU A 10 8.23 -22.41 -15.35
C LEU A 10 6.85 -22.97 -15.73
N LEU A 11 6.04 -23.39 -14.75
CA LEU A 11 4.68 -23.85 -15.00
C LEU A 11 3.78 -22.74 -15.54
N MET A 12 3.89 -21.53 -15.00
CA MET A 12 3.13 -20.38 -15.50
C MET A 12 3.45 -20.14 -16.98
N LEU A 13 4.73 -20.09 -17.34
CA LEU A 13 5.16 -19.97 -18.73
C LEU A 13 4.57 -21.08 -19.61
N PHE A 14 4.68 -22.34 -19.18
CA PHE A 14 4.14 -23.47 -19.93
C PHE A 14 2.63 -23.33 -20.21
N TYR A 15 1.83 -23.03 -19.19
CA TYR A 15 0.38 -22.88 -19.35
C TYR A 15 -0.01 -21.69 -20.20
N VAL A 16 0.68 -20.55 -20.06
CA VAL A 16 0.41 -19.38 -20.89
C VAL A 16 0.57 -19.72 -22.37
N PHE A 17 1.43 -20.62 -22.81
CA PHE A 17 1.55 -20.93 -24.25
C PHE A 17 0.54 -21.95 -24.78
N LEU A 18 -0.09 -22.76 -23.93
CA LEU A 18 -1.00 -23.82 -24.38
C LEU A 18 -2.21 -23.35 -25.21
N PRO A 19 -2.82 -22.18 -24.98
CA PRO A 19 -3.88 -21.68 -25.86
C PRO A 19 -3.41 -21.48 -27.32
N TRP A 20 -2.13 -21.18 -27.54
CA TRP A 20 -1.56 -20.96 -28.86
C TRP A 20 -1.23 -22.27 -29.57
N ILE A 21 -0.58 -23.21 -28.87
CA ILE A 21 0.01 -24.43 -29.47
C ILE A 21 -0.66 -25.74 -29.06
N GLY A 22 -1.65 -25.71 -28.18
CA GLY A 22 -2.25 -26.89 -27.55
C GLY A 22 -2.87 -27.87 -28.54
N VAL A 23 -3.54 -27.36 -29.58
CA VAL A 23 -4.10 -28.19 -30.68
C VAL A 23 -2.98 -29.02 -31.32
N GLU A 24 -1.93 -28.35 -31.81
CA GLU A 24 -0.80 -28.97 -32.50
C GLU A 24 -0.07 -30.01 -31.64
N LEU A 25 0.18 -29.68 -30.36
CA LEU A 25 0.81 -30.60 -29.42
C LEU A 25 -0.09 -31.80 -29.12
N SER A 26 -1.40 -31.59 -28.99
CA SER A 26 -2.36 -32.67 -28.73
C SER A 26 -2.53 -33.61 -29.92
N GLU A 27 -2.31 -33.13 -31.15
CA GLU A 27 -2.38 -33.94 -32.38
C GLU A 27 -1.08 -34.72 -32.61
N LYS A 28 0.08 -34.09 -32.45
CA LYS A 28 1.39 -34.71 -32.73
C LYS A 28 1.95 -35.52 -31.58
N LYS A 29 1.70 -35.11 -30.33
CA LYS A 29 2.40 -35.55 -29.12
C LYS A 29 1.47 -35.65 -27.90
N LYS A 30 0.28 -36.23 -28.12
CA LYS A 30 -0.78 -36.35 -27.10
C LYS A 30 -0.31 -36.96 -25.79
N SER A 31 0.33 -38.13 -25.85
CA SER A 31 0.77 -38.86 -24.67
C SER A 31 1.76 -38.06 -23.83
N GLU A 32 2.72 -37.39 -24.48
CA GLU A 32 3.72 -36.56 -23.83
C GLU A 32 3.08 -35.32 -23.20
N LEU A 33 2.14 -34.67 -23.90
CA LEU A 33 1.39 -33.52 -23.37
C LEU A 33 0.54 -33.91 -22.16
N ASP A 34 -0.22 -35.01 -22.24
CA ASP A 34 -1.07 -35.49 -21.15
C ASP A 34 -0.23 -35.87 -19.91
N ASN A 35 0.93 -36.50 -20.11
CA ASN A 35 1.88 -36.81 -19.03
C ASN A 35 2.42 -35.54 -18.35
N ILE A 36 2.75 -34.50 -19.12
CA ILE A 36 3.23 -33.22 -18.57
C ILE A 36 2.11 -32.54 -17.78
N LEU A 37 0.89 -32.49 -18.31
CA LEU A 37 -0.27 -31.87 -17.63
C LEU A 37 -0.62 -32.60 -16.33
N GLU A 38 -0.55 -33.92 -16.32
CA GLU A 38 -0.78 -34.74 -15.14
C GLU A 38 0.29 -34.50 -14.06
N ALA A 39 1.57 -34.46 -14.45
CA ALA A 39 2.66 -34.15 -13.54
C ALA A 39 2.53 -32.72 -12.97
N ALA A 40 2.16 -31.75 -13.82
CA ALA A 40 1.96 -30.36 -13.43
C ALA A 40 0.76 -30.19 -12.50
N SER A 41 -0.33 -30.94 -12.72
CA SER A 41 -1.51 -30.94 -11.83
C SER A 41 -1.16 -31.47 -10.44
N LYS A 42 -0.45 -32.61 -10.36
CA LYS A 42 0.04 -33.15 -9.08
C LYS A 42 0.94 -32.19 -8.33
N TYR A 43 1.80 -31.47 -9.04
CA TYR A 43 2.63 -30.43 -8.43
C TYR A 43 1.80 -29.29 -7.83
N ILE A 44 0.78 -28.82 -8.56
CA ILE A 44 -0.10 -27.73 -8.11
C ILE A 44 -0.95 -28.16 -6.91
N GLU A 45 -1.51 -29.37 -6.94
CA GLU A 45 -2.26 -29.95 -5.82
C GLU A 45 -1.40 -30.09 -4.55
N GLY A 46 -0.12 -30.44 -4.71
CA GLY A 46 0.84 -30.53 -3.60
C GLY A 46 1.45 -29.21 -3.14
N ARG A 47 1.13 -28.08 -3.79
CA ARG A 47 1.75 -26.79 -3.48
C ARG A 47 1.13 -26.17 -2.22
N SER A 48 1.98 -25.56 -1.41
CA SER A 48 1.52 -24.76 -0.28
C SER A 48 0.82 -23.48 -0.77
N LYS A 49 -0.34 -23.17 -0.20
CA LYS A 49 -1.15 -21.98 -0.53
C LYS A 49 -1.24 -21.00 0.65
N VAL A 50 -0.26 -21.05 1.55
CA VAL A 50 -0.24 -20.23 2.77
C VAL A 50 -0.26 -18.74 2.43
N HIS A 51 0.33 -18.30 1.31
CA HIS A 51 0.32 -16.90 0.86
C HIS A 51 -1.07 -16.35 0.51
N LEU A 52 -2.05 -17.20 0.17
CA LEU A 52 -3.32 -16.80 -0.44
C LEU A 52 -4.05 -15.74 0.39
N LYS A 53 -4.29 -16.01 1.68
CA LYS A 53 -5.02 -15.10 2.59
C LYS A 53 -4.36 -13.74 2.76
N MET A 54 -3.08 -13.59 2.46
CA MET A 54 -2.36 -12.32 2.53
C MET A 54 -2.49 -11.50 1.26
N LEU A 55 -2.72 -12.16 0.12
CA LEU A 55 -2.80 -11.52 -1.20
C LEU A 55 -4.24 -11.35 -1.71
N GLN A 56 -5.22 -12.05 -1.13
CA GLN A 56 -6.63 -11.86 -1.47
C GLN A 56 -7.13 -10.46 -1.14
N VAL A 57 -7.80 -9.81 -2.09
CA VAL A 57 -8.46 -8.51 -1.86
C VAL A 57 -9.61 -8.66 -0.86
N TRP A 58 -10.40 -9.72 -0.98
CA TRP A 58 -11.46 -10.08 -0.04
C TRP A 58 -11.17 -11.40 0.66
N GLY A 59 -11.36 -11.42 1.98
CA GLY A 59 -11.24 -12.65 2.77
C GLY A 59 -12.45 -13.61 2.66
N SER A 60 -13.57 -13.15 2.08
CA SER A 60 -14.77 -13.97 1.84
C SER A 60 -14.79 -14.52 0.42
N SER A 61 -15.25 -15.77 0.28
CA SER A 61 -15.53 -16.43 -1.01
C SER A 61 -17.02 -16.45 -1.38
N ALA A 62 -17.88 -15.74 -0.64
CA ALA A 62 -19.34 -15.85 -0.79
C ALA A 62 -19.90 -15.41 -2.15
N HIS A 63 -19.17 -14.57 -2.90
CA HIS A 63 -19.59 -14.10 -4.23
C HIS A 63 -18.64 -14.64 -5.32
N HIS A 64 -17.39 -14.18 -5.31
CA HIS A 64 -16.33 -14.71 -6.15
C HIS A 64 -15.13 -15.05 -5.29
N GLU A 65 -14.68 -16.30 -5.40
CA GLU A 65 -13.43 -16.71 -4.79
C GLU A 65 -12.27 -15.96 -5.46
N GLN A 66 -11.38 -15.40 -4.64
CA GLN A 66 -10.13 -14.81 -5.10
C GLN A 66 -9.08 -15.92 -5.12
N GLU A 67 -8.97 -16.59 -6.26
CA GLU A 67 -8.20 -17.81 -6.45
C GLU A 67 -6.70 -17.53 -6.60
N ASP A 68 -5.87 -18.50 -6.21
CA ASP A 68 -4.47 -18.47 -6.61
C ASP A 68 -4.36 -18.54 -8.14
N SER A 69 -3.45 -17.74 -8.71
CA SER A 69 -3.34 -17.60 -10.17
C SER A 69 -3.00 -18.88 -10.91
N LEU A 70 -2.19 -19.77 -10.34
CA LEU A 70 -1.87 -21.04 -10.98
C LEU A 70 -3.03 -22.04 -10.89
N ASP A 71 -3.79 -22.05 -9.79
CA ASP A 71 -4.97 -22.90 -9.68
C ASP A 71 -6.03 -22.48 -10.70
N CYS A 72 -6.30 -21.17 -10.78
CA CYS A 72 -7.25 -20.61 -11.74
C CYS A 72 -6.80 -20.89 -13.19
N LEU A 73 -5.51 -20.69 -13.50
CA LEU A 73 -4.98 -20.97 -14.84
C LEU A 73 -5.02 -22.46 -15.18
N LEU A 74 -4.72 -23.35 -14.22
CA LEU A 74 -4.88 -24.79 -14.42
C LEU A 74 -6.35 -25.13 -14.74
N ALA A 75 -7.32 -24.58 -14.00
CA ALA A 75 -8.73 -24.80 -14.27
C ALA A 75 -9.13 -24.31 -15.68
N GLN A 76 -8.60 -23.16 -16.12
CA GLN A 76 -8.80 -22.64 -17.47
C GLN A 76 -8.19 -23.53 -18.55
N ILE A 77 -6.99 -24.06 -18.33
CA ILE A 77 -6.33 -25.01 -19.24
C ILE A 77 -7.10 -26.33 -19.31
N ARG A 78 -7.61 -26.84 -18.18
CA ARG A 78 -8.44 -28.05 -18.16
C ARG A 78 -9.77 -27.84 -18.89
N SER A 79 -10.38 -26.66 -18.73
CA SER A 79 -11.56 -26.24 -19.49
C SER A 79 -11.26 -26.23 -21.00
N LEU A 80 -10.16 -25.60 -21.42
CA LEU A 80 -9.70 -25.60 -22.82
C LEU A 80 -9.42 -27.01 -23.36
N GLN A 81 -8.77 -27.87 -22.57
CA GLN A 81 -8.52 -29.26 -22.94
C GLN A 81 -9.83 -30.02 -23.17
N SER A 82 -10.86 -29.80 -22.33
CA SER A 82 -12.15 -30.48 -22.42
C SER A 82 -12.93 -30.15 -23.70
N VAL A 83 -12.68 -28.97 -24.29
CA VAL A 83 -13.26 -28.53 -25.58
C VAL A 83 -12.33 -28.79 -26.77
N GLY A 84 -11.30 -29.61 -26.58
CA GLY A 84 -10.39 -30.03 -27.65
C GLY A 84 -9.40 -28.94 -28.07
N TRP A 85 -8.93 -28.14 -27.12
CA TRP A 85 -7.95 -27.06 -27.33
C TRP A 85 -8.43 -25.93 -28.26
N LYS A 86 -9.74 -25.81 -28.45
CA LYS A 86 -10.35 -24.77 -29.29
C LYS A 86 -10.77 -23.57 -28.46
N GLU A 87 -10.34 -22.39 -28.88
CA GLU A 87 -10.70 -21.09 -28.32
C GLU A 87 -11.08 -20.12 -29.46
N LYS A 88 -11.69 -18.98 -29.12
CA LYS A 88 -12.22 -18.02 -30.10
C LYS A 88 -11.57 -16.63 -30.07
N GLN A 89 -10.58 -16.42 -29.21
CA GLN A 89 -10.01 -15.11 -28.93
C GLN A 89 -8.77 -14.81 -29.77
N ILE A 90 -7.88 -15.79 -29.96
CA ILE A 90 -6.58 -15.58 -30.60
C ILE A 90 -6.75 -15.37 -32.11
N ALA A 91 -6.27 -14.23 -32.61
CA ALA A 91 -6.19 -13.96 -34.04
C ALA A 91 -5.04 -14.76 -34.70
N ARG A 92 -5.38 -15.86 -35.38
CA ARG A 92 -4.41 -16.76 -36.02
C ARG A 92 -4.13 -16.37 -37.48
N HIS A 93 -3.43 -15.25 -37.69
CA HIS A 93 -3.17 -14.71 -39.03
C HIS A 93 -2.41 -15.66 -39.97
N TYR A 94 -1.58 -16.56 -39.41
CA TYR A 94 -0.83 -17.56 -40.18
C TYR A 94 -1.72 -18.53 -40.95
N VAL A 95 -2.98 -18.72 -40.55
CA VAL A 95 -3.97 -19.57 -41.26
C VAL A 95 -4.25 -19.06 -42.67
N ALA A 96 -4.15 -17.74 -42.92
CA ALA A 96 -4.29 -17.19 -44.27
C ALA A 96 -3.14 -17.57 -45.22
N PHE A 97 -2.04 -18.12 -44.68
CA PHE A 97 -0.84 -18.49 -45.41
C PHE A 97 -0.59 -20.00 -45.40
N ASP A 98 -1.61 -20.81 -45.08
CA ASP A 98 -1.47 -22.25 -44.89
C ASP A 98 -0.81 -22.94 -46.10
N ALA A 99 -1.22 -22.57 -47.32
CA ALA A 99 -0.65 -23.07 -48.56
C ALA A 99 0.85 -22.75 -48.74
N ALA A 100 1.33 -21.63 -48.18
CA ALA A 100 2.74 -21.25 -48.23
C ALA A 100 3.55 -21.89 -47.09
N LEU A 101 2.92 -22.13 -45.94
CA LEU A 101 3.57 -22.64 -44.73
C LEU A 101 3.62 -24.18 -44.69
N GLN A 102 2.71 -24.86 -45.38
CA GLN A 102 2.63 -26.33 -45.39
C GLN A 102 3.90 -26.98 -45.95
N ASP A 103 4.52 -26.37 -46.97
CA ASP A 103 5.76 -26.86 -47.61
C ASP A 103 7.04 -26.30 -46.96
N ALA A 104 6.91 -25.45 -45.94
CA ALA A 104 8.05 -24.84 -45.27
C ALA A 104 8.80 -25.87 -44.39
N LEU A 105 10.13 -25.82 -44.43
CA LEU A 105 10.98 -26.67 -43.59
C LEU A 105 10.84 -26.29 -42.11
N GLN A 106 10.51 -27.27 -41.27
CA GLN A 106 10.51 -27.12 -39.83
C GLN A 106 11.94 -27.17 -39.27
N HIS A 107 12.16 -26.46 -38.16
CA HIS A 107 13.45 -26.43 -37.47
C HIS A 107 13.33 -27.10 -36.10
N ASN A 108 14.35 -27.87 -35.73
CA ASN A 108 14.45 -28.41 -34.37
C ASN A 108 15.01 -27.33 -33.44
N LEU A 109 14.33 -27.15 -32.30
CA LEU A 109 14.87 -26.32 -31.23
C LEU A 109 16.10 -27.00 -30.60
N PRO A 110 17.14 -26.24 -30.21
CA PRO A 110 18.23 -26.77 -29.41
C PRO A 110 17.72 -27.35 -28.09
N SER A 111 18.45 -28.32 -27.53
CA SER A 111 18.18 -28.79 -26.17
C SER A 111 18.27 -27.61 -25.19
N PHE A 112 17.21 -27.39 -24.43
CA PHE A 112 17.13 -26.33 -23.43
C PHE A 112 17.18 -26.94 -22.03
N SER A 113 17.94 -26.31 -21.13
CA SER A 113 17.93 -26.63 -19.71
C SER A 113 17.82 -25.31 -18.94
N PRO A 114 16.84 -25.17 -18.02
CA PRO A 114 16.67 -23.95 -17.27
C PRO A 114 17.94 -23.66 -16.44
N PRO A 115 18.36 -22.38 -16.33
CA PRO A 115 19.50 -22.01 -15.49
C PRO A 115 19.27 -22.47 -14.04
N PRO A 116 20.29 -23.05 -13.36
CA PRO A 116 20.12 -23.50 -11.99
C PRO A 116 19.89 -22.31 -11.05
N HIS A 117 19.04 -22.52 -10.04
CA HIS A 117 18.82 -21.58 -8.95
C HIS A 117 20.14 -21.15 -8.26
N LYS A 118 20.25 -19.85 -7.95
CA LYS A 118 21.34 -19.25 -7.17
C LYS A 118 20.78 -18.38 -6.04
N ALA A 119 21.58 -18.08 -5.01
CA ALA A 119 21.13 -17.27 -3.88
C ALA A 119 20.63 -15.86 -4.30
N GLU A 120 21.21 -15.31 -5.37
CA GLU A 120 20.81 -14.05 -5.99
C GLU A 120 19.61 -14.15 -6.94
N SER A 121 19.11 -15.35 -7.22
CA SER A 121 17.93 -15.55 -8.08
C SER A 121 16.69 -14.98 -7.41
N SER A 122 16.02 -14.06 -8.10
CA SER A 122 14.73 -13.51 -7.70
C SER A 122 13.64 -14.02 -8.63
N TYR A 123 12.55 -14.52 -8.07
CA TYR A 123 11.39 -14.98 -8.80
C TYR A 123 10.20 -14.04 -8.56
N PRO A 124 9.23 -13.95 -9.48
CA PRO A 124 7.98 -13.24 -9.23
C PRO A 124 7.29 -13.78 -7.98
N LEU A 125 6.65 -12.88 -7.22
CA LEU A 125 5.78 -13.27 -6.10
C LEU A 125 4.55 -14.02 -6.64
N PRO A 126 3.96 -14.95 -5.86
CA PRO A 126 2.67 -15.51 -6.22
C PRO A 126 1.62 -14.41 -6.33
N THR A 127 0.61 -14.64 -7.16
CA THR A 127 -0.47 -13.69 -7.40
C THR A 127 -1.82 -14.34 -7.13
N VAL A 128 -2.82 -13.50 -6.86
CA VAL A 128 -4.20 -13.89 -6.67
C VAL A 128 -5.03 -13.22 -7.74
N VAL A 129 -5.92 -13.99 -8.34
CA VAL A 129 -6.81 -13.53 -9.40
C VAL A 129 -7.88 -12.65 -8.79
N PHE A 130 -7.93 -11.38 -9.23
CA PHE A 130 -9.00 -10.48 -8.87
C PHE A 130 -10.26 -10.81 -9.68
N ARG A 131 -11.37 -11.02 -8.99
CA ARG A 131 -12.68 -11.26 -9.60
C ARG A 131 -13.74 -10.40 -8.94
N LEU A 132 -14.37 -9.56 -9.74
CA LEU A 132 -15.46 -8.66 -9.34
C LEU A 132 -16.75 -9.01 -10.07
N PHE A 133 -16.66 -9.33 -11.37
CA PHE A 133 -17.83 -9.52 -12.24
C PHE A 133 -18.03 -10.96 -12.70
N ASP A 134 -19.30 -11.33 -12.82
CA ASP A 134 -19.76 -12.49 -13.58
C ASP A 134 -20.77 -12.11 -14.69
N TYR A 135 -21.37 -13.12 -15.33
CA TYR A 135 -22.32 -12.91 -16.42
C TYR A 135 -23.63 -12.26 -15.96
N ALA A 136 -24.03 -12.41 -14.69
CA ALA A 136 -25.26 -11.84 -14.15
C ALA A 136 -25.13 -10.33 -13.86
N ASP A 137 -23.90 -9.83 -13.81
CA ASP A 137 -23.63 -8.39 -13.73
C ASP A 137 -23.78 -7.68 -15.09
N CYS A 138 -23.78 -8.42 -16.19
CA CYS A 138 -23.83 -7.87 -17.54
C CYS A 138 -25.28 -7.78 -18.08
N PRO A 139 -25.58 -6.89 -19.04
CA PRO A 139 -26.90 -6.81 -19.64
C PRO A 139 -27.31 -8.11 -20.35
N ASP A 140 -28.56 -8.56 -20.15
CA ASP A 140 -29.10 -9.80 -20.74
C ASP A 140 -29.08 -9.82 -22.29
N ASP A 141 -29.30 -8.65 -22.91
CA ASP A 141 -29.37 -8.50 -24.38
C ASP A 141 -27.99 -8.35 -25.05
N GLY A 142 -26.90 -8.57 -24.30
CA GLY A 142 -25.52 -8.35 -24.75
C GLY A 142 -24.71 -9.63 -25.03
N PRO A 143 -23.45 -9.49 -25.49
CA PRO A 143 -22.52 -10.61 -25.50
C PRO A 143 -22.30 -11.15 -24.09
N VAL A 144 -22.07 -12.45 -23.95
CA VAL A 144 -21.88 -13.09 -22.65
C VAL A 144 -20.46 -12.88 -22.14
N LEU A 145 -20.32 -12.53 -20.85
CA LEU A 145 -19.01 -12.45 -20.20
C LEU A 145 -18.37 -13.85 -20.11
N PRO A 146 -17.14 -14.06 -20.60
CA PRO A 146 -16.43 -15.32 -20.41
C PRO A 146 -16.31 -15.67 -18.93
N GLY A 147 -16.68 -16.90 -18.56
CA GLY A 147 -16.62 -17.37 -17.17
C GLY A 147 -15.21 -17.33 -16.59
N ALA A 148 -15.09 -17.28 -15.26
CA ALA A 148 -13.79 -17.15 -14.59
C ALA A 148 -12.76 -18.24 -14.98
N HIS A 149 -13.24 -19.47 -15.22
CA HIS A 149 -12.42 -20.61 -15.66
C HIS A 149 -12.47 -20.87 -17.17
N SER A 150 -12.89 -19.90 -17.99
CA SER A 150 -12.69 -19.95 -19.44
C SER A 150 -11.32 -19.40 -19.81
N ILE A 151 -10.68 -19.98 -20.82
CA ILE A 151 -9.37 -19.49 -21.28
C ILE A 151 -9.48 -18.13 -21.95
N GLU A 152 -10.62 -17.83 -22.60
CA GLU A 152 -10.90 -16.52 -23.18
C GLU A 152 -10.84 -15.41 -22.12
N ARG A 153 -11.35 -15.67 -20.90
CA ARG A 153 -11.25 -14.73 -19.78
C ARG A 153 -9.80 -14.36 -19.48
N PHE A 154 -8.92 -15.35 -19.43
CA PHE A 154 -7.48 -15.15 -19.21
C PHE A 154 -6.82 -14.40 -20.37
N LEU A 155 -7.05 -14.83 -21.61
CA LEU A 155 -6.43 -14.23 -22.79
C LEU A 155 -6.77 -12.74 -22.93
N ILE A 156 -8.03 -12.38 -22.74
CA ILE A 156 -8.46 -10.97 -22.81
C ILE A 156 -7.85 -10.16 -21.67
N GLU A 157 -7.82 -10.71 -20.44
CA GLU A 157 -7.20 -10.02 -19.30
C GLU A 157 -5.69 -9.77 -19.53
N GLU A 158 -4.97 -10.73 -20.09
CA GLU A 158 -3.55 -10.57 -20.43
C GLU A 158 -3.31 -9.53 -21.52
N GLU A 159 -4.12 -9.51 -22.58
CA GLU A 159 -4.05 -8.48 -23.62
C GLU A 159 -4.32 -7.08 -23.05
N LEU A 160 -5.33 -6.95 -22.19
CA LEU A 160 -5.64 -5.69 -21.51
C LEU A 160 -4.52 -5.26 -20.56
N ASN A 161 -3.96 -6.18 -19.78
CA ASN A 161 -2.80 -5.90 -18.92
C ASN A 161 -1.62 -5.39 -19.74
N TRP A 162 -1.35 -6.01 -20.89
CA TRP A 162 -0.27 -5.61 -21.78
C TRP A 162 -0.49 -4.22 -22.39
N ILE A 163 -1.71 -3.90 -22.83
CA ILE A 163 -2.07 -2.56 -23.32
C ILE A 163 -1.84 -1.51 -22.24
N VAL A 164 -2.23 -1.79 -21.00
CA VAL A 164 -2.05 -0.87 -19.86
C VAL A 164 -0.57 -0.69 -19.54
N GLU A 165 0.20 -1.77 -19.46
CA GLU A 165 1.62 -1.73 -19.13
C GLU A 165 2.43 -1.00 -20.20
N PHE A 166 2.19 -1.32 -21.48
CA PHE A 166 2.89 -0.71 -22.61
C PHE A 166 2.66 0.80 -22.70
N ASN A 167 1.45 1.26 -22.35
CA ASN A 167 1.04 2.66 -22.46
C ASN A 167 1.02 3.41 -21.11
N ALA A 168 1.59 2.84 -20.04
CA ALA A 168 1.48 3.39 -18.68
C ALA A 168 2.06 4.81 -18.53
N SER A 169 3.01 5.20 -19.39
CA SER A 169 3.60 6.54 -19.40
C SER A 169 2.68 7.61 -19.99
N ASN A 170 1.66 7.22 -20.78
CA ASN A 170 0.73 8.13 -21.42
C ASN A 170 -0.71 7.61 -21.32
N ARG A 171 -1.44 8.09 -20.30
CA ARG A 171 -2.82 7.69 -20.03
C ARG A 171 -3.79 7.94 -21.19
N THR A 172 -3.58 8.98 -22.00
CA THR A 172 -4.47 9.30 -23.11
C THR A 172 -4.36 8.24 -24.20
N ILE A 173 -3.13 7.89 -24.59
CA ILE A 173 -2.87 6.80 -25.54
C ILE A 173 -3.39 5.48 -24.99
N CYS A 174 -3.14 5.20 -23.70
CA CYS A 174 -3.66 4.00 -23.05
C CYS A 174 -5.20 3.90 -23.16
N ALA A 175 -5.92 5.00 -22.90
CA ALA A 175 -7.38 5.05 -23.03
C ALA A 175 -7.84 4.84 -24.49
N GLU A 176 -7.14 5.42 -25.46
CA GLU A 176 -7.43 5.29 -26.89
C GLU A 176 -7.21 3.86 -27.40
N GLU A 177 -6.12 3.20 -26.98
CA GLU A 177 -5.81 1.81 -27.32
C GLU A 177 -6.81 0.84 -26.69
N LEU A 178 -7.15 1.00 -25.41
CA LEU A 178 -8.20 0.22 -24.75
C LEU A 178 -9.56 0.40 -25.44
N ASN A 179 -9.89 1.62 -25.85
CA ASN A 179 -11.12 1.91 -26.58
C ASN A 179 -11.10 1.33 -28.00
N THR A 180 -9.94 1.28 -28.64
CA THR A 180 -9.77 0.66 -29.97
C THR A 180 -9.94 -0.84 -29.88
N TYR A 181 -9.30 -1.48 -28.89
CA TYR A 181 -9.49 -2.90 -28.58
C TYR A 181 -10.97 -3.21 -28.32
N ALA A 182 -11.67 -2.35 -27.57
CA ALA A 182 -13.08 -2.51 -27.26
C ALA A 182 -14.00 -2.54 -28.49
N ARG A 183 -13.66 -1.88 -29.61
CA ARG A 183 -14.49 -1.86 -30.82
C ARG A 183 -14.53 -3.21 -31.55
N GLY A 184 -13.49 -4.04 -31.38
CA GLY A 184 -13.39 -5.35 -32.02
C GLY A 184 -13.84 -6.51 -31.12
N ALA A 185 -14.16 -6.24 -29.86
CA ALA A 185 -14.43 -7.28 -28.86
C ALA A 185 -15.88 -7.80 -28.95
N ASN A 186 -16.04 -9.12 -28.90
CA ASN A 186 -17.34 -9.79 -28.87
C ASN A 186 -17.75 -10.22 -27.45
N VAL A 187 -17.30 -9.48 -26.44
CA VAL A 187 -17.56 -9.69 -25.01
C VAL A 187 -17.99 -8.37 -24.36
N PRO A 188 -18.53 -8.37 -23.13
CA PRO A 188 -18.73 -7.17 -22.30
C PRO A 188 -17.42 -6.45 -21.94
N ILE A 189 -16.71 -5.93 -22.93
CA ILE A 189 -15.32 -5.50 -22.79
C ILE A 189 -15.14 -4.32 -21.83
N ALA A 190 -16.15 -3.45 -21.68
CA ALA A 190 -16.11 -2.38 -20.68
C ALA A 190 -16.01 -2.92 -19.24
N TYR A 191 -16.69 -4.05 -18.94
CA TYR A 191 -16.60 -4.72 -17.64
C TYR A 191 -15.20 -5.30 -17.42
N MET A 192 -14.64 -5.96 -18.44
CA MET A 192 -13.30 -6.56 -18.36
C MET A 192 -12.19 -5.51 -18.27
N ILE A 193 -12.27 -4.42 -19.04
CA ILE A 193 -11.34 -3.28 -18.91
C ILE A 193 -11.38 -2.76 -17.47
N LEU A 194 -12.57 -2.51 -16.95
CA LEU A 194 -12.71 -1.97 -15.61
C LEU A 194 -12.17 -2.92 -14.54
N GLU A 195 -12.49 -4.21 -14.65
CA GLU A 195 -12.01 -5.23 -13.72
C GLU A 195 -10.50 -5.40 -13.78
N VAL A 196 -9.87 -5.32 -14.96
CA VAL A 196 -8.40 -5.32 -15.08
C VAL A 196 -7.78 -4.09 -14.40
N LEU A 197 -8.37 -2.90 -14.58
CA LEU A 197 -7.88 -1.70 -13.92
C LEU A 197 -8.01 -1.78 -12.39
N PHE A 198 -9.12 -2.32 -11.87
CA PHE A 198 -9.27 -2.56 -10.44
C PHE A 198 -8.41 -3.71 -9.91
N SER A 199 -8.24 -4.77 -10.68
CA SER A 199 -7.30 -5.86 -10.41
C SER A 199 -5.90 -5.32 -10.18
N GLN A 200 -5.45 -4.41 -11.04
CA GLN A 200 -4.16 -3.76 -10.88
C GLN A 200 -4.13 -2.81 -9.68
N LEU A 201 -5.13 -1.93 -9.51
CA LEU A 201 -5.20 -0.98 -8.39
C LEU A 201 -5.20 -1.69 -7.03
N PHE A 202 -5.94 -2.80 -6.90
CA PHE A 202 -6.07 -3.54 -5.64
C PHE A 202 -5.03 -4.66 -5.48
N ARG A 203 -4.14 -4.86 -6.46
CA ARG A 203 -3.09 -5.89 -6.40
C ARG A 203 -2.24 -5.75 -5.16
N LEU A 204 -2.12 -6.85 -4.41
CA LEU A 204 -1.23 -6.95 -3.25
C LEU A 204 0.05 -7.70 -3.67
N PRO A 205 1.24 -7.31 -3.16
CA PRO A 205 1.49 -6.22 -2.21
C PRO A 205 1.37 -4.80 -2.80
N TYR A 206 1.75 -4.60 -4.06
CA TYR A 206 1.72 -3.29 -4.73
C TYR A 206 1.06 -3.37 -6.11
N PRO A 207 0.40 -2.28 -6.55
CA PRO A 207 -0.08 -2.16 -7.92
C PRO A 207 1.09 -2.17 -8.93
N PRO A 208 0.88 -2.66 -10.16
CA PRO A 208 1.89 -2.56 -11.23
C PRO A 208 2.21 -1.13 -11.64
N GLN A 209 1.23 -0.23 -11.63
CA GLN A 209 1.39 1.20 -11.93
C GLN A 209 1.14 2.05 -10.68
N HIS A 210 1.65 3.29 -10.66
CA HIS A 210 1.36 4.20 -9.55
C HIS A 210 -0.16 4.39 -9.36
N THR A 211 -0.64 4.41 -8.12
CA THR A 211 -2.09 4.51 -7.82
C THR A 211 -2.75 5.74 -8.46
N GLY A 212 -2.01 6.84 -8.61
CA GLY A 212 -2.46 8.06 -9.29
C GLY A 212 -2.68 7.94 -10.81
N PHE A 213 -2.34 6.81 -11.43
CA PHE A 213 -2.57 6.54 -12.85
C PHE A 213 -4.02 6.15 -13.14
N TYR A 214 -4.60 5.27 -12.33
CA TYR A 214 -5.88 4.61 -12.61
C TYR A 214 -7.08 5.56 -12.64
N GLY A 215 -7.15 6.49 -11.69
CA GLY A 215 -8.23 7.49 -11.62
C GLY A 215 -8.33 8.31 -12.91
N PRO A 216 -7.27 9.04 -13.31
CA PRO A 216 -7.23 9.77 -14.57
C PRO A 216 -7.51 8.92 -15.83
N LEU A 217 -7.01 7.68 -15.90
CA LEU A 217 -7.30 6.77 -17.01
C LEU A 217 -8.81 6.45 -17.10
N LEU A 218 -9.45 6.15 -15.97
CA LEU A 218 -10.90 5.90 -15.92
C LEU A 218 -11.72 7.14 -16.31
N LEU A 219 -11.24 8.35 -16.01
CA LEU A 219 -11.89 9.58 -16.49
C LEU A 219 -11.83 9.69 -18.02
N ASP A 220 -10.68 9.37 -18.64
CA ASP A 220 -10.53 9.41 -20.09
C ASP A 220 -11.41 8.34 -20.76
N LEU A 221 -11.49 7.13 -20.20
CA LEU A 221 -12.40 6.07 -20.64
C LEU A 221 -13.87 6.49 -20.52
N CYS A 222 -14.27 7.17 -19.44
CA CYS A 222 -15.62 7.72 -19.30
C CYS A 222 -15.95 8.76 -20.39
N ARG A 223 -14.96 9.51 -20.89
CA ARG A 223 -15.17 10.44 -22.02
C ARG A 223 -15.29 9.70 -23.35
N LEU A 224 -14.42 8.71 -23.57
CA LEU A 224 -14.41 7.92 -24.81
C LEU A 224 -15.64 7.02 -24.95
N GLN A 225 -16.17 6.51 -23.84
CA GLN A 225 -17.29 5.56 -23.77
C GLN A 225 -18.44 6.10 -22.90
N SER A 226 -18.88 7.32 -23.19
CA SER A 226 -19.80 8.11 -22.35
C SER A 226 -21.14 7.47 -22.01
N THR A 227 -21.63 6.52 -22.81
CA THR A 227 -22.90 5.82 -22.56
C THR A 227 -22.74 4.58 -21.70
N THR A 228 -21.57 3.93 -21.71
CA THR A 228 -21.38 2.58 -21.16
C THR A 228 -20.48 2.61 -19.94
N MET A 229 -19.26 3.16 -20.07
CA MET A 229 -18.25 3.11 -19.00
C MET A 229 -18.72 3.74 -17.68
N PRO A 230 -19.41 4.90 -17.66
CA PRO A 230 -19.93 5.45 -16.40
C PRO A 230 -20.92 4.55 -15.67
N GLN A 231 -21.77 3.81 -16.40
CA GLN A 231 -22.76 2.90 -15.80
C GLN A 231 -22.07 1.69 -15.18
N VAL A 232 -21.16 1.07 -15.93
CA VAL A 232 -20.35 -0.07 -15.46
C VAL A 232 -19.50 0.34 -14.25
N LEU A 233 -18.96 1.56 -14.26
CA LEU A 233 -18.17 2.10 -13.15
C LEU A 233 -18.99 2.33 -11.89
N ALA A 234 -20.22 2.85 -12.02
CA ALA A 234 -21.13 3.03 -10.90
C ALA A 234 -21.54 1.68 -10.28
N GLN A 235 -21.86 0.68 -11.12
CA GLN A 235 -22.15 -0.68 -10.66
C GLN A 235 -20.94 -1.32 -9.96
N ALA A 236 -19.73 -1.14 -10.50
CA ALA A 236 -18.52 -1.64 -9.85
C ALA A 236 -18.31 -1.00 -8.47
N ALA A 237 -18.47 0.33 -8.37
CA ALA A 237 -18.33 1.03 -7.10
C ALA A 237 -19.34 0.51 -6.05
N GLU A 238 -20.58 0.20 -6.48
CA GLU A 238 -21.59 -0.41 -5.63
C GLU A 238 -21.19 -1.82 -5.18
N LEU A 239 -20.74 -2.68 -6.10
CA LEU A 239 -20.26 -4.03 -5.76
C LEU A 239 -19.06 -3.99 -4.79
N LEU A 240 -18.11 -3.07 -5.01
CA LEU A 240 -16.97 -2.87 -4.12
C LEU A 240 -17.43 -2.44 -2.71
N TYR A 241 -18.42 -1.54 -2.62
CA TYR A 241 -19.02 -1.11 -1.35
C TYR A 241 -19.74 -2.27 -0.64
N GLN A 242 -20.57 -3.02 -1.34
CA GLN A 242 -21.31 -4.15 -0.75
C GLN A 242 -20.36 -5.24 -0.23
N ARG A 243 -19.22 -5.43 -0.90
CA ARG A 243 -18.19 -6.40 -0.51
C ARG A 243 -17.12 -5.82 0.43
N ALA A 244 -17.23 -4.56 0.86
CA ALA A 244 -16.21 -3.89 1.66
C ALA A 244 -15.94 -4.57 3.02
N ALA A 245 -16.95 -5.24 3.61
CA ALA A 245 -16.86 -5.88 4.92
C ALA A 245 -15.67 -6.85 5.08
N THR A 246 -15.27 -7.53 4.00
CA THR A 246 -14.12 -8.46 4.00
C THR A 246 -12.96 -7.99 3.16
N MET A 247 -12.99 -6.74 2.66
CA MET A 247 -11.89 -6.17 1.88
C MET A 247 -10.70 -5.87 2.80
N GLN A 248 -9.47 -6.18 2.37
CA GLN A 248 -8.28 -5.85 3.15
C GLN A 248 -8.14 -4.32 3.34
N PRO A 249 -7.74 -3.83 4.52
CA PRO A 249 -7.61 -2.39 4.77
C PRO A 249 -6.71 -1.65 3.77
N LEU A 250 -5.63 -2.28 3.29
CA LEU A 250 -4.77 -1.67 2.28
C LEU A 250 -5.48 -1.49 0.91
N CYS A 251 -6.35 -2.42 0.52
CA CYS A 251 -7.18 -2.27 -0.68
C CYS A 251 -8.28 -1.23 -0.45
N LEU A 252 -8.87 -1.19 0.75
CA LEU A 252 -9.87 -0.21 1.13
C LEU A 252 -9.31 1.22 1.10
N ASP A 253 -8.08 1.44 1.59
CA ASP A 253 -7.40 2.73 1.52
C ASP A 253 -7.28 3.22 0.06
N ARG A 254 -6.93 2.31 -0.87
CA ARG A 254 -6.86 2.62 -2.30
C ARG A 254 -8.24 2.88 -2.92
N PHE A 255 -9.27 2.18 -2.44
CA PHE A 255 -10.65 2.42 -2.86
C PHE A 255 -11.11 3.82 -2.41
N VAL A 256 -10.86 4.19 -1.15
CA VAL A 256 -11.13 5.53 -0.62
C VAL A 256 -10.45 6.61 -1.48
N ASP A 257 -9.16 6.44 -1.77
CA ASP A 257 -8.39 7.40 -2.56
C ASP A 257 -8.92 7.52 -3.99
N TRP A 258 -9.16 6.40 -4.68
CA TRP A 258 -9.71 6.41 -6.04
C TRP A 258 -11.12 7.01 -6.08
N PHE A 259 -12.01 6.58 -5.19
CA PHE A 259 -13.42 6.97 -5.23
C PHE A 259 -13.59 8.45 -4.85
N SER A 260 -12.90 8.94 -3.82
CA SER A 260 -12.94 10.36 -3.46
C SER A 260 -12.36 11.26 -4.56
N PHE A 261 -11.29 10.83 -5.24
CA PHE A 261 -10.77 11.49 -6.43
C PHE A 261 -11.79 11.49 -7.57
N HIS A 262 -12.40 10.34 -7.86
CA HIS A 262 -13.44 10.21 -8.89
C HIS A 262 -14.60 11.19 -8.62
N LEU A 263 -15.16 11.19 -7.40
CA LEU A 263 -16.24 12.10 -7.01
C LEU A 263 -15.87 13.57 -7.22
N SER A 264 -14.63 13.98 -6.89
CA SER A 264 -14.18 15.36 -7.08
C SER A 264 -14.21 15.84 -8.53
N ASN A 265 -14.10 14.91 -9.49
CA ASN A 265 -14.17 15.20 -10.93
C ASN A 265 -15.59 15.19 -11.50
N PHE A 266 -16.59 14.74 -10.72
CA PHE A 266 -18.02 14.70 -11.10
C PHE A 266 -18.90 15.54 -10.16
N GLY A 267 -18.32 16.58 -9.55
CA GLY A 267 -19.05 17.51 -8.68
C GLY A 267 -19.58 16.88 -7.39
N PHE A 268 -18.89 15.85 -6.88
CA PHE A 268 -19.22 15.10 -5.66
C PHE A 268 -20.60 14.44 -5.66
N ARG A 269 -21.14 14.17 -6.86
CA ARG A 269 -22.45 13.56 -7.03
C ARG A 269 -22.35 12.04 -6.85
N TRP A 270 -23.13 11.53 -5.90
CA TRP A 270 -23.31 10.11 -5.67
C TRP A 270 -24.69 9.85 -5.05
N SER A 271 -25.23 8.66 -5.26
CA SER A 271 -26.47 8.21 -4.61
C SER A 271 -26.21 7.79 -3.16
N TRP A 272 -25.70 8.70 -2.32
CA TRP A 272 -25.33 8.43 -0.92
C TRP A 272 -26.41 7.71 -0.10
N ASN A 273 -27.69 7.95 -0.42
CA ASN A 273 -28.81 7.31 0.26
C ASN A 273 -28.88 5.78 0.08
N ASP A 274 -28.20 5.23 -0.93
CA ASP A 274 -28.11 3.79 -1.17
C ASP A 274 -27.19 3.13 -0.11
N TRP A 275 -26.35 3.92 0.57
CA TRP A 275 -25.38 3.50 1.59
C TRP A 275 -25.82 3.84 3.01
N LYS A 276 -27.13 3.95 3.27
CA LYS A 276 -27.66 4.29 4.61
C LYS A 276 -27.37 3.24 5.68
N ASP A 277 -27.10 2.00 5.28
CA ASP A 277 -26.74 0.91 6.17
C ASP A 277 -25.53 1.24 7.05
N CYS A 278 -24.56 2.02 6.55
CA CYS A 278 -23.40 2.41 7.33
C CYS A 278 -23.68 3.42 8.47
N LEU A 279 -24.81 4.15 8.42
CA LEU A 279 -25.13 5.19 9.41
C LEU A 279 -25.35 4.59 10.80
N THR A 280 -26.05 3.45 10.85
CA THR A 280 -26.39 2.73 12.09
C THR A 280 -25.37 1.67 12.49
N ALA A 281 -24.35 1.42 11.67
CA ALA A 281 -23.36 0.38 11.92
C ALA A 281 -22.38 0.74 13.05
N ASP A 282 -21.73 -0.29 13.60
CA ASP A 282 -20.62 -0.14 14.56
C ASP A 282 -19.48 0.69 13.94
N ARG A 283 -18.72 1.43 14.77
CA ARG A 283 -17.51 2.15 14.35
C ARG A 283 -16.47 1.26 13.65
N TRP A 284 -16.48 -0.04 13.92
CA TRP A 284 -15.59 -1.02 13.28
C TRP A 284 -16.15 -1.66 12.01
N ASP A 285 -17.39 -1.29 11.63
CA ASP A 285 -17.94 -1.71 10.36
C ASP A 285 -17.18 -1.04 9.21
N VAL A 286 -16.69 -1.86 8.27
CA VAL A 286 -15.82 -1.38 7.19
C VAL A 286 -16.56 -0.45 6.24
N LYS A 287 -17.86 -0.62 6.02
CA LYS A 287 -18.65 0.29 5.17
C LYS A 287 -18.77 1.67 5.82
N LYS A 288 -18.89 1.73 7.15
CA LYS A 288 -18.89 2.99 7.92
C LYS A 288 -17.54 3.67 7.89
N ILE A 289 -16.45 2.91 8.07
CA ILE A 289 -15.09 3.43 7.93
C ILE A 289 -14.88 3.98 6.52
N PHE A 290 -15.22 3.20 5.50
CA PHE A 290 -15.11 3.60 4.10
C PHE A 290 -15.84 4.92 3.81
N ALA A 291 -17.13 5.00 4.13
CA ALA A 291 -17.92 6.21 3.88
C ALA A 291 -17.36 7.42 4.67
N GLY A 292 -16.93 7.23 5.91
CA GLY A 292 -16.31 8.28 6.71
C GLY A 292 -15.00 8.79 6.11
N GLU A 293 -14.12 7.89 5.66
CA GLU A 293 -12.84 8.25 5.04
C GLU A 293 -13.03 8.88 3.66
N VAL A 294 -13.99 8.42 2.84
CA VAL A 294 -14.34 9.08 1.57
C VAL A 294 -14.81 10.51 1.82
N ILE A 295 -15.72 10.74 2.77
CA ILE A 295 -16.22 12.08 3.10
C ILE A 295 -15.06 12.97 3.57
N GLU A 296 -14.18 12.46 4.42
CA GLU A 296 -12.99 13.17 4.89
C GLU A 296 -12.02 13.51 3.73
N LYS A 297 -11.81 12.60 2.77
CA LYS A 297 -10.97 12.87 1.58
C LYS A 297 -11.63 13.84 0.61
N CYS A 298 -12.94 13.75 0.40
CA CYS A 298 -13.69 14.76 -0.36
C CYS A 298 -13.60 16.14 0.30
N ARG A 299 -13.59 16.21 1.64
CA ARG A 299 -13.35 17.47 2.37
C ARG A 299 -11.95 18.04 2.09
N ARG A 300 -10.93 17.18 2.00
CA ARG A 300 -9.54 17.60 1.68
C ARG A 300 -9.41 18.10 0.24
N LEU A 301 -10.16 17.51 -0.69
CA LEU A 301 -10.24 17.92 -2.11
C LEU A 301 -11.20 19.11 -2.33
N SER A 302 -11.86 19.58 -1.27
CA SER A 302 -12.83 20.68 -1.29
C SER A 302 -12.74 21.47 0.01
N TYR A 303 -13.88 21.83 0.61
CA TYR A 303 -13.96 22.51 1.90
C TYR A 303 -15.19 22.03 2.69
N HIS A 304 -15.16 22.23 4.01
CA HIS A 304 -16.19 21.71 4.94
C HIS A 304 -17.61 22.16 4.58
N GLY A 305 -17.78 23.41 4.11
CA GLY A 305 -19.09 23.93 3.69
C GLY A 305 -19.72 23.11 2.56
N GLN A 306 -18.92 22.73 1.56
CA GLN A 306 -19.36 21.97 0.38
C GLN A 306 -19.94 20.59 0.76
N LEU A 307 -19.46 19.97 1.85
CA LEU A 307 -19.97 18.68 2.31
C LEU A 307 -21.48 18.71 2.57
N LYS A 308 -21.97 19.82 3.14
CA LYS A 308 -23.40 20.00 3.45
C LYS A 308 -24.25 20.16 2.20
N GLU A 309 -23.65 20.53 1.08
CA GLU A 309 -24.36 20.75 -0.18
C GLU A 309 -24.56 19.46 -0.97
N PHE A 310 -23.55 18.58 -1.03
CA PHE A 310 -23.62 17.34 -1.81
C PHE A 310 -24.04 16.11 -1.00
N LEU A 311 -23.93 16.13 0.34
CA LEU A 311 -24.44 15.05 1.17
C LEU A 311 -25.93 15.24 1.46
N PRO A 312 -26.75 14.18 1.39
CA PRO A 312 -28.14 14.24 1.81
C PRO A 312 -28.25 14.45 3.33
N LYS A 313 -29.39 15.00 3.78
CA LYS A 313 -29.64 15.27 5.21
C LYS A 313 -29.47 14.04 6.13
N SER A 314 -29.74 12.84 5.61
CA SER A 314 -29.52 11.56 6.29
C SER A 314 -28.06 11.34 6.71
N PHE A 315 -27.10 11.88 5.95
CA PHE A 315 -25.66 11.76 6.21
C PHE A 315 -25.09 12.91 7.06
N ALA A 316 -25.92 13.82 7.57
CA ALA A 316 -25.47 14.88 8.47
C ALA A 316 -24.62 14.39 9.66
N PRO A 317 -24.91 13.22 10.30
CA PRO A 317 -24.06 12.68 11.37
C PRO A 317 -22.65 12.25 10.94
N MET A 318 -22.41 12.04 9.64
CA MET A 318 -21.09 11.66 9.11
C MET A 318 -20.24 12.87 8.69
N ILE A 319 -20.79 14.09 8.74
CA ILE A 319 -20.03 15.30 8.41
C ILE A 319 -19.02 15.56 9.55
N PRO A 320 -17.71 15.53 9.26
CA PRO A 320 -16.70 15.80 10.29
C PRO A 320 -16.81 17.24 10.79
N PRO A 321 -16.35 17.54 12.01
CA PRO A 321 -16.31 18.92 12.51
C PRO A 321 -15.47 19.84 11.60
N PRO A 322 -15.66 21.18 11.70
CA PRO A 322 -14.80 22.14 11.02
C PRO A 322 -13.32 21.90 11.33
N PRO A 323 -12.44 21.98 10.31
CA PRO A 323 -11.02 21.63 10.43
C PRO A 323 -10.17 22.78 10.99
N ASP A 324 -10.73 23.50 11.97
CA ASP A 324 -10.14 24.68 12.61
C ASP A 324 -9.11 24.28 13.67
N VAL A 325 -8.19 25.20 13.98
CA VAL A 325 -7.23 25.03 15.07
C VAL A 325 -7.93 25.13 16.41
N ILE A 326 -7.55 24.27 17.36
CA ILE A 326 -8.06 24.28 18.73
C ILE A 326 -6.92 24.69 19.65
N CYS A 327 -7.06 25.81 20.34
CA CYS A 327 -6.11 26.22 21.39
C CYS A 327 -6.82 26.22 22.73
N LYS A 328 -6.35 25.39 23.66
CA LYS A 328 -6.95 25.23 25.00
C LYS A 328 -6.81 26.48 25.88
N TYR A 329 -5.93 27.39 25.50
CA TYR A 329 -5.54 28.56 26.29
C TYR A 329 -6.14 29.85 25.72
N ASP A 330 -7.24 29.75 24.99
CA ASP A 330 -7.95 30.90 24.40
C ASP A 330 -8.95 31.55 25.37
N ASP A 331 -9.36 30.80 26.38
CA ASP A 331 -10.31 31.20 27.41
C ASP A 331 -9.54 31.74 28.63
N ASP A 332 -9.91 32.92 29.11
CA ASP A 332 -9.24 33.60 30.24
C ASP A 332 -9.45 32.87 31.57
N SER A 333 -10.45 31.98 31.65
CA SER A 333 -10.68 31.11 32.80
C SER A 333 -9.72 29.91 32.88
N MET A 334 -8.99 29.60 31.79
CA MET A 334 -8.13 28.43 31.74
C MET A 334 -6.77 28.67 32.41
N PRO A 335 -6.30 27.76 33.28
CA PRO A 335 -4.94 27.82 33.82
C PRO A 335 -3.89 27.84 32.70
N GLY A 336 -3.07 28.90 32.66
CA GLY A 336 -2.05 29.11 31.63
C GLY A 336 -2.42 30.15 30.57
N TYR A 337 -3.60 30.78 30.62
CA TYR A 337 -4.01 31.85 29.69
C TYR A 337 -3.03 33.03 29.66
N GLU A 338 -2.59 33.52 30.82
CA GLU A 338 -1.64 34.65 30.92
C GLU A 338 -0.30 34.32 30.23
N LEU A 339 0.19 33.09 30.46
CA LEU A 339 1.41 32.62 29.82
C LEU A 339 1.23 32.43 28.31
N ALA A 340 0.07 31.91 27.88
CA ALA A 340 -0.25 31.81 26.46
C ALA A 340 -0.27 33.19 25.79
N SER A 341 -0.88 34.19 26.43
CA SER A 341 -0.89 35.58 25.97
C SER A 341 0.52 36.18 25.88
N LYS A 342 1.39 35.86 26.85
CA LYS A 342 2.80 36.22 26.80
C LYS A 342 3.50 35.61 25.58
N PHE A 343 3.30 34.32 25.31
CA PHE A 343 3.86 33.67 24.12
C PHE A 343 3.28 34.22 22.80
N VAL A 344 1.99 34.58 22.77
CA VAL A 344 1.39 35.25 21.60
C VAL A 344 2.16 36.53 21.29
N ASN A 345 2.39 37.37 22.30
CA ASN A 345 3.12 38.62 22.14
C ASN A 345 4.56 38.39 21.66
N LEU A 346 5.28 37.43 22.26
CA LEU A 346 6.66 37.09 21.87
C LEU A 346 6.76 36.60 20.42
N ILE A 347 5.79 35.78 19.97
CA ILE A 347 5.77 35.28 18.59
C ILE A 347 5.42 36.40 17.61
N GLN A 348 4.47 37.27 17.95
CA GLN A 348 4.07 38.41 17.12
C GLN A 348 5.18 39.46 17.00
N SER A 349 5.91 39.72 18.08
CA SER A 349 7.11 40.58 18.08
C SER A 349 8.31 39.95 17.39
N ARG A 350 8.19 38.69 16.92
CA ARG A 350 9.25 37.93 16.27
C ARG A 350 10.50 37.80 17.15
N SER A 351 10.30 37.62 18.46
CA SER A 351 11.38 37.32 19.39
C SER A 351 12.16 36.09 18.92
N ASP A 352 13.46 36.07 19.22
CA ASP A 352 14.39 35.03 18.80
C ASP A 352 14.24 33.74 19.63
N ASP A 353 14.87 32.66 19.15
CA ASP A 353 14.86 31.35 19.83
C ASP A 353 15.35 31.43 21.28
N SER A 354 16.38 32.24 21.54
CA SER A 354 17.00 32.33 22.87
C SER A 354 16.02 32.87 23.91
N THR A 355 15.25 33.90 23.55
CA THR A 355 14.23 34.49 24.41
C THR A 355 13.09 33.51 24.70
N ILE A 356 12.60 32.80 23.69
CA ILE A 356 11.56 31.78 23.88
C ILE A 356 12.06 30.64 24.75
N THR A 357 13.27 30.14 24.48
CA THR A 357 13.90 29.05 25.22
C THR A 357 14.08 29.42 26.70
N ALA A 358 14.50 30.67 26.98
CA ALA A 358 14.65 31.17 28.34
C ALA A 358 13.30 31.25 29.08
N GLU A 359 12.24 31.66 28.39
CA GLU A 359 10.90 31.76 28.99
C GLU A 359 10.34 30.38 29.41
N ILE A 360 10.68 29.33 28.65
CA ILE A 360 10.26 27.95 28.91
C ILE A 360 11.00 27.34 30.12
N ARG A 361 12.15 27.91 30.54
CA ARG A 361 12.87 27.39 31.71
C ARG A 361 12.11 27.66 33.00
N ASP A 362 12.23 26.73 33.94
CA ASP A 362 11.78 26.90 35.32
C ASP A 362 12.83 27.67 36.16
N SER A 363 12.54 27.90 37.44
CA SER A 363 13.44 28.57 38.37
C SER A 363 14.76 27.82 38.61
N ASN A 364 14.81 26.52 38.30
CA ASN A 364 15.98 25.65 38.47
C ASN A 364 16.79 25.53 37.17
N GLY A 365 16.34 26.15 36.08
CA GLY A 365 16.98 26.13 34.77
C GLY A 365 16.62 24.92 33.90
N HIS A 366 15.73 24.03 34.35
CA HIS A 366 15.19 22.92 33.55
C HIS A 366 14.07 23.40 32.62
N TYR A 367 13.81 22.66 31.55
CA TYR A 367 12.70 22.96 30.65
C TYR A 367 11.37 22.51 31.26
N ASP A 368 10.45 23.44 31.47
CA ASP A 368 9.13 23.16 32.03
C ASP A 368 8.21 22.56 30.92
N PRO A 369 7.75 21.30 31.07
CA PRO A 369 6.89 20.66 30.08
C PRO A 369 5.59 21.44 29.83
N LYS A 370 5.01 22.08 30.86
CA LYS A 370 3.76 22.80 30.72
C LYS A 370 3.95 24.10 29.94
N LYS A 371 5.03 24.84 30.21
CA LYS A 371 5.36 26.03 29.42
C LYS A 371 5.65 25.68 27.97
N PHE A 372 6.34 24.56 27.72
CA PHE A 372 6.61 24.07 26.38
C PHE A 372 5.33 23.68 25.61
N GLU A 373 4.40 22.98 26.28
CA GLU A 373 3.07 22.66 25.74
C GLU A 373 2.31 23.93 25.34
N ILE A 374 2.28 24.95 26.22
CA ILE A 374 1.60 26.22 25.98
C ILE A 374 2.24 26.96 24.80
N PHE A 375 3.57 27.09 24.79
CA PHE A 375 4.31 27.69 23.69
C PHE A 375 3.95 27.03 22.35
N PHE A 376 4.00 25.69 22.28
CA PHE A 376 3.74 24.97 21.05
C PHE A 376 2.27 25.07 20.60
N SER A 377 1.31 25.04 21.54
CA SER A 377 -0.11 25.27 21.24
C SER A 377 -0.35 26.67 20.66
N VAL A 378 0.28 27.70 21.24
CA VAL A 378 0.22 29.07 20.72
C VAL A 378 0.88 29.17 19.35
N LEU A 379 2.01 28.50 19.13
CA LEU A 379 2.69 28.45 17.84
C LEU A 379 1.77 27.88 16.75
N MET A 380 1.06 26.78 17.05
CA MET A 380 0.07 26.19 16.13
C MET A 380 -1.08 27.15 15.83
N LYS A 381 -1.61 27.84 16.84
CA LYS A 381 -2.69 28.83 16.67
C LYS A 381 -2.27 30.00 15.79
N THR A 382 -1.18 30.67 16.15
CA THR A 382 -0.69 31.89 15.45
C THR A 382 -0.27 31.63 14.01
N SER A 383 0.08 30.38 13.68
CA SER A 383 0.50 29.95 12.34
C SER A 383 -0.56 29.15 11.58
N ALA A 384 -1.80 29.11 12.07
CA ALA A 384 -2.87 28.25 11.54
C ALA A 384 -3.34 28.61 10.11
N LYS A 385 -3.04 29.81 9.60
CA LYS A 385 -3.58 30.34 8.34
C LYS A 385 -3.35 29.44 7.12
N SER A 386 -2.16 28.85 6.98
CA SER A 386 -1.87 27.86 5.93
C SER A 386 -0.69 26.97 6.32
N PHE A 387 -0.49 25.86 5.60
CA PHE A 387 0.68 24.98 5.81
C PHE A 387 1.99 25.77 5.77
N SER A 388 2.14 26.69 4.82
CA SER A 388 3.35 27.50 4.67
C SER A 388 3.62 28.39 5.89
N HIS A 389 2.58 28.97 6.51
CA HIS A 389 2.75 29.77 7.73
C HIS A 389 3.26 28.88 8.87
N THR A 390 2.68 27.70 9.05
CA THR A 390 3.14 26.73 10.06
C THR A 390 4.57 26.26 9.78
N PHE A 391 4.94 26.02 8.52
CA PHE A 391 6.32 25.64 8.16
C PHE A 391 7.32 26.75 8.47
N VAL A 392 7.00 28.00 8.14
CA VAL A 392 7.85 29.15 8.46
C VAL A 392 8.01 29.30 9.97
N ALA A 393 6.92 29.12 10.72
CA ALA A 393 6.93 29.18 12.18
C ALA A 393 7.80 28.06 12.80
N LEU A 394 7.64 26.81 12.34
CA LEU A 394 8.48 25.68 12.76
C LEU A 394 9.95 25.91 12.45
N THR A 395 10.27 26.41 11.24
CA THR A 395 11.66 26.71 10.86
C THR A 395 12.26 27.82 11.70
N ARG A 396 11.50 28.90 11.97
CA ARG A 396 11.95 30.01 12.81
C ARG A 396 12.33 29.56 14.21
N TYR A 397 11.50 28.73 14.84
CA TYR A 397 11.72 28.28 16.21
C TYR A 397 12.34 26.88 16.29
N SER A 398 13.02 26.46 15.22
CA SER A 398 13.52 25.10 15.10
C SER A 398 14.62 24.80 16.12
N MET A 399 15.44 25.78 16.50
CA MET A 399 16.47 25.58 17.51
C MET A 399 15.83 25.32 18.87
N THR A 400 14.88 26.16 19.29
CA THR A 400 14.12 25.96 20.54
C THR A 400 13.45 24.58 20.56
N LEU A 401 12.73 24.24 19.49
CA LEU A 401 12.00 22.97 19.39
C LEU A 401 12.93 21.78 19.49
N LYS A 402 14.05 21.79 18.76
CA LYS A 402 15.04 20.70 18.80
C LYS A 402 15.70 20.57 20.16
N THR A 403 16.25 21.66 20.69
CA THR A 403 16.99 21.60 21.96
C THR A 403 16.13 21.04 23.11
N ILE A 404 14.85 21.41 23.15
CA ILE A 404 13.94 20.92 24.19
C ILE A 404 13.47 19.50 23.88
N ALA A 405 13.14 19.19 22.63
CA ALA A 405 12.73 17.85 22.20
C ALA A 405 13.84 16.80 22.39
N ASP A 406 15.08 17.15 22.12
CA ASP A 406 16.27 16.29 22.25
C ASP A 406 16.61 15.99 23.72
N THR A 407 15.97 16.66 24.69
CA THR A 407 16.20 16.40 26.11
C THR A 407 15.66 15.02 26.53
N SER A 408 14.55 14.58 25.96
CA SER A 408 13.88 13.33 26.35
C SER A 408 12.72 12.95 25.40
N ASP A 409 12.44 11.67 25.23
CA ASP A 409 11.30 11.16 24.45
C ASP A 409 9.95 11.72 24.93
N GLU A 410 9.80 11.98 26.24
CA GLU A 410 8.59 12.57 26.81
C GLU A 410 8.28 13.97 26.27
N MET A 411 9.31 14.76 25.95
CA MET A 411 9.14 16.10 25.35
C MET A 411 8.72 16.00 23.89
N GLN A 412 9.24 15.02 23.15
CA GLN A 412 8.79 14.72 21.78
C GLN A 412 7.33 14.23 21.76
N GLU A 413 6.95 13.33 22.68
CA GLU A 413 5.57 12.87 22.82
C GLU A 413 4.63 14.01 23.22
N LEU A 414 5.09 14.92 24.09
CA LEU A 414 4.33 16.12 24.44
C LEU A 414 4.02 16.98 23.21
N LEU A 415 4.98 17.18 22.31
CA LEU A 415 4.75 17.88 21.04
C LEU A 415 3.70 17.18 20.19
N LEU A 416 3.79 15.86 20.02
CA LEU A 416 2.83 15.06 19.25
C LEU A 416 1.43 15.13 19.84
N ARG A 417 1.30 14.99 21.17
CA ARG A 417 0.02 15.11 21.88
C ARG A 417 -0.57 16.51 21.73
N THR A 418 0.24 17.54 21.84
CA THR A 418 -0.19 18.94 21.68
C THR A 418 -0.60 19.23 20.24
N LEU A 419 0.13 18.68 19.26
CA LEU A 419 -0.20 18.76 17.84
C LEU A 419 -1.57 18.13 17.57
N PHE A 420 -1.80 16.93 18.08
CA PHE A 420 -3.08 16.24 17.97
C PHE A 420 -4.22 17.01 18.63
N GLN A 421 -4.02 17.51 19.84
CA GLN A 421 -5.03 18.33 20.51
C GLN A 421 -5.37 19.59 19.71
N SER A 422 -4.38 20.19 19.04
CA SER A 422 -4.55 21.40 18.23
C SER A 422 -5.25 21.15 16.90
N TRP A 423 -5.08 19.95 16.32
CA TRP A 423 -5.53 19.63 14.96
C TRP A 423 -6.34 18.33 14.84
N ARG A 424 -6.98 17.86 15.92
CA ARG A 424 -7.77 16.61 15.93
C ARG A 424 -8.89 16.53 14.88
N ASN A 425 -9.38 17.67 14.38
CA ASN A 425 -10.40 17.74 13.33
C ASN A 425 -9.81 17.92 11.91
N ASN A 426 -8.49 18.06 11.80
CA ASN A 426 -7.76 18.30 10.56
C ASN A 426 -6.64 17.26 10.40
N HIS A 427 -7.02 16.03 10.08
CA HIS A 427 -6.09 14.91 9.94
C HIS A 427 -4.99 15.16 8.90
N LEU A 428 -5.29 15.88 7.80
CA LEU A 428 -4.30 16.25 6.79
C LEU A 428 -3.17 17.11 7.36
N ARG A 429 -3.49 18.05 8.27
CA ARG A 429 -2.47 18.84 8.97
C ARG A 429 -1.62 17.97 9.88
N LEU A 430 -2.20 17.00 10.58
CA LEU A 430 -1.43 16.07 11.43
C LEU A 430 -0.38 15.32 10.59
N ILE A 431 -0.81 14.71 9.48
CA ILE A 431 0.07 13.93 8.60
C ILE A 431 1.23 14.80 8.09
N ILE A 432 0.91 15.98 7.54
CA ILE A 432 1.90 16.88 6.95
C ILE A 432 2.87 17.45 8.00
N LEU A 433 2.36 17.82 9.18
CA LEU A 433 3.19 18.44 10.22
C LEU A 433 4.09 17.41 10.92
N VAL A 434 3.61 16.17 11.14
CA VAL A 434 4.48 15.09 11.63
C VAL A 434 5.59 14.78 10.64
N ASP A 435 5.29 14.65 9.34
CA ASP A 435 6.32 14.49 8.30
C ASP A 435 7.33 15.64 8.29
N LYS A 436 6.85 16.89 8.42
CA LYS A 436 7.71 18.08 8.48
C LYS A 436 8.63 18.05 9.70
N MET A 437 8.11 17.71 10.87
CA MET A 437 8.87 17.65 12.12
C MET A 437 9.90 16.50 12.09
N LEU A 438 9.56 15.33 11.54
CA LEU A 438 10.51 14.25 11.24
C LEU A 438 11.61 14.69 10.26
N LYS A 439 11.23 15.43 9.20
CA LYS A 439 12.19 15.98 8.22
C LYS A 439 13.16 16.97 8.85
N MET A 440 12.67 17.74 9.81
CA MET A 440 13.45 18.70 10.55
C MET A 440 14.27 18.07 11.67
N GLN A 441 14.10 16.77 11.99
CA GLN A 441 14.70 16.14 13.17
C GLN A 441 14.29 16.86 14.46
N ILE A 442 13.02 17.26 14.57
CA ILE A 442 12.40 17.66 15.84
C ILE A 442 11.79 16.43 16.52
N LEU A 443 11.42 15.43 15.71
CA LEU A 443 10.87 14.17 16.17
C LEU A 443 11.69 13.02 15.62
N ASP A 444 11.77 11.95 16.40
CA ASP A 444 12.32 10.67 16.03
C ASP A 444 11.24 9.69 15.60
N CYS A 445 11.61 8.76 14.71
CA CYS A 445 10.68 7.78 14.18
C CYS A 445 10.14 6.86 15.29
N GLY A 446 10.98 6.49 16.26
CA GLY A 446 10.61 5.65 17.40
C GLY A 446 9.52 6.30 18.27
N VAL A 447 9.65 7.59 18.60
CA VAL A 447 8.65 8.31 19.39
C VAL A 447 7.34 8.44 18.64
N VAL A 448 7.37 8.75 17.34
CA VAL A 448 6.15 8.79 16.51
C VAL A 448 5.45 7.43 16.51
N ILE A 449 6.19 6.33 16.38
CA ILE A 449 5.64 4.98 16.44
C ILE A 449 5.02 4.70 17.81
N SER A 450 5.73 4.97 18.90
CA SER A 450 5.19 4.81 20.27
C SER A 450 3.89 5.58 20.45
N TRP A 451 3.87 6.84 20.02
CA TRP A 451 2.68 7.69 20.08
C TRP A 451 1.49 7.12 19.30
N ILE A 452 1.71 6.59 18.09
CA ILE A 452 0.66 5.96 17.28
C ILE A 452 -0.01 4.80 18.03
N PHE A 453 0.76 3.98 18.75
CA PHE A 453 0.19 2.87 19.53
C PHE A 453 -0.25 3.24 20.94
N SER A 454 -0.08 4.50 21.36
CA SER A 454 -0.50 4.96 22.69
C SER A 454 -2.01 4.89 22.91
N ASP A 455 -2.41 4.76 24.16
CA ASP A 455 -3.83 4.77 24.58
C ASP A 455 -4.54 6.07 24.17
N SER A 456 -3.81 7.19 24.11
CA SER A 456 -4.36 8.49 23.72
C SER A 456 -4.94 8.50 22.30
N LEU A 457 -4.43 7.64 21.41
CA LEU A 457 -4.89 7.46 20.04
C LEU A 457 -5.70 6.18 19.82
N ARG A 458 -6.09 5.48 20.88
CA ARG A 458 -6.87 4.24 20.76
C ARG A 458 -8.21 4.48 20.05
N GLY A 459 -8.88 5.60 20.33
CA GLY A 459 -10.13 6.01 19.68
C GLY A 459 -10.01 6.29 18.18
N GLU A 460 -8.80 6.58 17.69
CA GLU A 460 -8.51 6.96 16.30
C GLU A 460 -8.08 5.76 15.43
N THR A 461 -8.03 4.56 16.00
CA THR A 461 -7.45 3.35 15.37
C THR A 461 -8.18 2.88 14.10
N HIS A 462 -9.48 3.18 13.98
CA HIS A 462 -10.25 2.87 12.78
C HIS A 462 -9.94 3.83 11.61
N LYS A 463 -9.31 4.99 11.88
CA LYS A 463 -9.10 6.03 10.87
C LYS A 463 -7.81 5.85 10.09
N GLN A 464 -7.85 6.15 8.80
CA GLN A 464 -6.75 5.96 7.85
C GLN A 464 -5.52 6.81 8.20
N TRP A 465 -5.72 8.06 8.65
CA TRP A 465 -4.63 9.02 8.91
C TRP A 465 -3.57 8.51 9.88
N LYS A 466 -3.99 7.72 10.88
CA LYS A 466 -3.11 7.14 11.90
C LYS A 466 -2.08 6.21 11.25
N TRP A 467 -2.53 5.40 10.31
CA TRP A 467 -1.70 4.46 9.56
C TRP A 467 -0.87 5.15 8.47
N GLU A 468 -1.36 6.25 7.89
CA GLU A 468 -0.57 7.12 7.00
C GLU A 468 0.64 7.72 7.74
N VAL A 469 0.46 8.17 8.99
CA VAL A 469 1.57 8.67 9.82
C VAL A 469 2.59 7.58 10.17
N LEU A 470 2.12 6.38 10.56
CA LEU A 470 2.98 5.23 10.82
C LEU A 470 3.86 4.88 9.61
N ASN A 471 3.23 4.75 8.44
CA ASN A 471 3.96 4.44 7.21
C ASN A 471 4.92 5.57 6.81
N THR A 472 4.54 6.83 7.02
CA THR A 472 5.42 7.98 6.78
C THR A 472 6.71 7.89 7.61
N ALA A 473 6.61 7.51 8.88
CA ALA A 473 7.77 7.32 9.75
C ALA A 473 8.68 6.18 9.26
N LEU A 474 8.10 5.03 8.89
CA LEU A 474 8.85 3.86 8.38
C LEU A 474 9.54 4.15 7.03
N GLU A 475 8.83 4.81 6.11
CA GLU A 475 9.39 5.18 4.80
C GLU A 475 10.48 6.25 4.91
N ARG A 476 10.41 7.15 5.90
CA ARG A 476 11.40 8.21 6.09
C ARG A 476 12.79 7.61 6.29
N LEU A 477 12.89 6.61 7.17
CA LEU A 477 14.15 5.92 7.43
C LEU A 477 14.62 5.14 6.21
N SER A 478 13.69 4.44 5.53
CA SER A 478 13.98 3.74 4.28
C SER A 478 14.58 4.68 3.22
N ARG A 479 13.99 5.86 3.00
CA ARG A 479 14.52 6.87 2.06
C ARG A 479 15.91 7.38 2.46
N HIS A 480 16.18 7.54 3.76
CA HIS A 480 17.50 7.95 4.24
C HIS A 480 18.56 6.88 3.97
N ILE A 481 18.24 5.61 4.25
CA ILE A 481 19.13 4.46 3.98
C ILE A 481 19.44 4.36 2.48
N HIS A 482 18.43 4.45 1.61
CA HIS A 482 18.65 4.41 0.16
C HIS A 482 19.59 5.52 -0.32
N LYS A 483 19.43 6.74 0.22
CA LYS A 483 20.32 7.86 -0.09
C LYS A 483 21.76 7.57 0.34
N VAL A 484 21.97 7.16 1.59
CA VAL A 484 23.32 6.85 2.11
C VAL A 484 23.94 5.67 1.38
N ALA A 485 23.17 4.63 1.06
CA ALA A 485 23.62 3.48 0.28
C ALA A 485 24.07 3.89 -1.14
N HIS A 486 23.34 4.80 -1.78
CA HIS A 486 23.72 5.36 -3.07
C HIS A 486 25.01 6.18 -2.98
N ASP A 487 25.14 7.04 -1.96
CA ASP A 487 26.35 7.84 -1.72
C ASP A 487 27.58 6.93 -1.48
N VAL A 488 27.41 5.85 -0.71
CA VAL A 488 28.42 4.80 -0.50
C VAL A 488 28.81 4.14 -1.82
N GLN A 489 27.86 3.77 -2.69
CA GLN A 489 28.17 3.16 -3.98
C GLN A 489 28.99 4.10 -4.89
N ILE A 490 28.68 5.40 -4.89
CA ILE A 490 29.43 6.41 -5.64
C ILE A 490 30.86 6.55 -5.09
N LEU A 491 31.02 6.64 -3.77
CA LEU A 491 32.34 6.74 -3.13
C LEU A 491 33.17 5.46 -3.37
N GLN A 492 32.57 4.28 -3.28
CA GLN A 492 33.23 3.01 -3.60
C GLN A 492 33.77 2.98 -5.02
N LYS A 493 33.00 3.47 -6.00
CA LYS A 493 33.47 3.56 -7.39
C LYS A 493 34.66 4.52 -7.51
N ARG A 494 34.62 5.69 -6.87
CA ARG A 494 35.71 6.67 -6.89
C ARG A 494 37.02 6.11 -6.31
N VAL A 495 36.94 5.50 -5.12
CA VAL A 495 38.10 4.85 -4.48
C VAL A 495 38.68 3.74 -5.35
N LYS A 496 37.84 2.94 -6.03
CA LYS A 496 38.32 1.92 -6.98
C LYS A 496 39.05 2.51 -8.19
N HIS A 497 38.55 3.62 -8.75
CA HIS A 497 39.22 4.26 -9.91
C HIS A 497 40.57 4.87 -9.53
N GLN A 498 40.70 5.46 -8.33
CA GLN A 498 42.00 5.96 -7.85
C GLN A 498 43.03 4.85 -7.67
N ARG A 499 42.60 3.66 -7.25
CA ARG A 499 43.50 2.49 -7.13
C ARG A 499 43.93 1.91 -8.47
N ILE A 500 43.13 2.09 -9.54
CA ILE A 500 43.45 1.58 -10.89
C ILE A 500 44.25 2.61 -11.71
N GLY A 501 44.09 3.91 -11.43
CA GLY A 501 44.80 5.00 -12.12
C GLY A 501 46.13 5.42 -11.49
N GLY A 502 46.54 4.79 -10.38
CA GLY A 502 47.84 5.01 -9.74
C GLY A 502 48.71 3.77 -9.87
N ASP A 503 49.48 3.68 -10.96
CA ASP A 503 50.54 2.68 -11.10
C ASP A 503 51.78 3.08 -10.26
N ASP A 504 52.25 2.12 -9.47
CA ASP A 504 53.65 1.71 -9.26
C ASP A 504 54.71 2.58 -8.54
N GLU A 505 54.40 3.72 -7.94
CA GLU A 505 55.40 4.42 -7.09
C GLU A 505 54.84 4.99 -5.79
N MET A 506 54.59 4.12 -4.80
CA MET A 506 54.84 4.35 -3.36
C MET A 506 54.31 3.16 -2.56
N GLU A 507 55.18 2.16 -2.36
CA GLU A 507 55.07 1.26 -1.21
C GLU A 507 55.25 2.07 0.10
N ASP A 508 54.51 1.67 1.13
CA ASP A 508 54.67 2.06 2.55
C ASP A 508 54.34 3.50 2.98
N THR A 509 53.07 3.88 2.86
CA THR A 509 52.43 4.62 3.97
C THR A 509 51.06 4.02 4.28
N ASP A 510 50.90 3.50 5.51
CA ASP A 510 49.67 2.96 6.11
C ASP A 510 48.57 4.04 6.32
N VAL A 511 48.61 5.11 5.53
CA VAL A 511 47.77 6.30 5.64
C VAL A 511 46.60 6.14 4.69
N LYS A 512 45.43 5.84 5.25
CA LYS A 512 44.17 5.83 4.50
C LYS A 512 43.98 7.17 3.81
N THR A 513 43.61 7.16 2.53
CA THR A 513 43.25 8.40 1.86
C THR A 513 42.00 8.99 2.52
N ARG A 514 41.85 10.31 2.53
CA ARG A 514 40.64 10.99 3.06
C ARG A 514 39.34 10.40 2.52
N GLU A 515 39.33 9.97 1.26
CA GLU A 515 38.17 9.33 0.63
C GLU A 515 37.92 7.89 1.12
N GLN A 516 38.97 7.15 1.51
CA GLN A 516 38.84 5.85 2.16
C GLN A 516 38.27 5.99 3.56
N GLU A 517 38.72 6.98 4.34
CA GLU A 517 38.16 7.29 5.66
C GLU A 517 36.69 7.72 5.56
N GLU A 518 36.36 8.60 4.61
CA GLU A 518 34.97 9.02 4.36
C GLU A 518 34.10 7.82 3.94
N LEU A 519 34.62 6.92 3.11
CA LEU A 519 33.91 5.71 2.72
C LEU A 519 33.64 4.78 3.92
N GLU A 520 34.62 4.60 4.80
CA GLU A 520 34.45 3.80 6.03
C GLU A 520 33.40 4.42 6.95
N GLN A 521 33.45 5.74 7.18
CA GLN A 521 32.45 6.45 7.99
C GLN A 521 31.04 6.34 7.41
N GLN A 522 30.88 6.49 6.08
CA GLN A 522 29.56 6.35 5.44
C GLN A 522 29.05 4.89 5.46
N LYS A 523 29.95 3.89 5.38
CA LYS A 523 29.57 2.48 5.55
C LYS A 523 29.11 2.19 6.97
N GLU A 524 29.85 2.64 7.98
CA GLU A 524 29.47 2.49 9.39
C GLU A 524 28.12 3.17 9.66
N LYS A 525 27.94 4.40 9.17
CA LYS A 525 26.66 5.09 9.24
C LYS A 525 25.53 4.32 8.57
N LEU A 526 25.78 3.70 7.41
CA LEU A 526 24.80 2.91 6.69
C LEU A 526 24.37 1.69 7.50
N GLU A 527 25.32 0.95 8.09
CA GLU A 527 25.02 -0.22 8.92
C GLU A 527 24.26 0.19 10.18
N ASN A 528 24.69 1.25 10.89
CA ASN A 528 23.96 1.78 12.04
C ASN A 528 22.50 2.17 11.70
N LEU A 529 22.27 2.75 10.51
CA LEU A 529 20.92 3.08 10.06
C LEU A 529 20.08 1.83 9.75
N LYS A 530 20.67 0.78 9.18
CA LYS A 530 19.99 -0.50 8.93
C LYS A 530 19.64 -1.20 10.24
N ASP A 531 20.54 -1.24 11.21
CA ASP A 531 20.29 -1.82 12.52
C ASP A 531 19.19 -1.07 13.28
N PHE A 532 19.19 0.26 13.18
CA PHE A 532 18.11 1.09 13.69
C PHE A 532 16.78 0.79 12.98
N GLN A 533 16.78 0.64 11.64
CA GLN A 533 15.58 0.28 10.88
C GLN A 533 15.04 -1.10 11.27
N LYS A 534 15.90 -2.09 11.42
CA LYS A 534 15.53 -3.43 11.90
C LYS A 534 14.86 -3.33 13.27
N SER A 535 15.48 -2.62 14.21
CA SER A 535 14.94 -2.41 15.57
C SER A 535 13.58 -1.73 15.54
N LEU A 536 13.40 -0.74 14.66
CA LEU A 536 12.15 -0.02 14.49
C LEU A 536 11.02 -0.91 13.96
N PHE A 537 11.31 -1.75 12.96
CA PHE A 537 10.35 -2.72 12.44
C PHE A 537 10.01 -3.77 13.49
N LEU A 538 10.99 -4.28 14.23
CA LEU A 538 10.75 -5.22 15.33
C LEU A 538 9.80 -4.63 16.38
N ASP A 539 10.01 -3.36 16.78
CA ASP A 539 9.11 -2.68 17.71
C ASP A 539 7.69 -2.56 17.14
N VAL A 540 7.52 -2.12 15.90
CA VAL A 540 6.18 -2.03 15.26
C VAL A 540 5.49 -3.39 15.22
N LEU A 541 6.18 -4.45 14.79
CA LEU A 541 5.62 -5.79 14.70
C LEU A 541 5.30 -6.37 16.09
N HIS A 542 6.12 -6.06 17.10
CA HIS A 542 5.88 -6.42 18.48
C HIS A 542 4.62 -5.72 19.02
N LYS A 543 4.46 -4.40 18.81
CA LYS A 543 3.27 -3.65 19.22
C LYS A 543 1.98 -4.20 18.59
N PHE A 544 2.01 -4.61 17.31
CA PHE A 544 0.87 -5.29 16.69
C PHE A 544 0.60 -6.67 17.31
N THR A 545 1.65 -7.44 17.60
CA THR A 545 1.56 -8.75 18.25
C THR A 545 0.91 -8.64 19.62
N VAL A 546 1.36 -7.69 20.44
CA VAL A 546 0.78 -7.40 21.76
C VAL A 546 -0.69 -7.01 21.61
N LEU A 547 -1.01 -6.05 20.73
CA LEU A 547 -2.38 -5.54 20.57
C LEU A 547 -3.38 -6.61 20.09
N LEU A 548 -2.95 -7.54 19.23
CA LEU A 548 -3.76 -8.68 18.83
C LEU A 548 -3.90 -9.72 19.95
N THR A 549 -2.80 -10.06 20.63
CA THR A 549 -2.79 -11.07 21.70
C THR A 549 -3.61 -10.61 22.90
N GLU A 550 -3.47 -9.35 23.34
CA GLU A 550 -4.28 -8.76 24.41
C GLU A 550 -5.79 -8.82 24.08
N HIS A 551 -6.17 -8.56 22.83
CA HIS A 551 -7.57 -8.65 22.43
C HIS A 551 -8.09 -10.09 22.48
N ILE A 552 -7.30 -11.06 22.01
CA ILE A 552 -7.64 -12.49 22.07
C ILE A 552 -7.86 -12.90 23.54
N VAL A 553 -6.87 -12.64 24.40
CA VAL A 553 -6.92 -13.00 25.82
C VAL A 553 -8.11 -12.33 26.52
N LEU A 554 -8.38 -11.06 26.24
CA LEU A 554 -9.54 -10.34 26.79
C LEU A 554 -10.86 -11.04 26.41
N CYS A 555 -11.04 -11.35 25.12
CA CYS A 555 -12.25 -12.01 24.64
C CYS A 555 -12.41 -13.42 25.22
N GLU A 556 -11.33 -14.20 25.28
CA GLU A 556 -11.34 -15.54 25.87
C GLU A 556 -11.68 -15.50 27.37
N THR A 557 -11.10 -14.54 28.10
CA THR A 557 -11.40 -14.32 29.54
C THR A 557 -12.86 -13.94 29.76
N GLU A 558 -13.47 -13.20 28.83
CA GLU A 558 -14.88 -12.84 28.86
C GLU A 558 -15.82 -13.92 28.27
N GLY A 559 -15.28 -15.04 27.76
CA GLY A 559 -16.07 -16.09 27.11
C GLY A 559 -16.72 -15.67 25.79
N LYS A 560 -16.13 -14.70 25.08
CA LYS A 560 -16.60 -14.17 23.79
C LYS A 560 -15.68 -14.59 22.65
N ASP A 561 -16.21 -14.66 21.43
CA ASP A 561 -15.39 -14.88 20.23
C ASP A 561 -14.51 -13.64 19.97
N PHE A 562 -13.20 -13.86 19.84
CA PHE A 562 -12.22 -12.81 19.53
C PHE A 562 -12.30 -12.35 18.07
N ARG A 563 -12.98 -13.08 17.18
CA ARG A 563 -13.15 -12.75 15.75
C ARG A 563 -14.13 -11.59 15.53
N THR A 564 -13.84 -10.46 16.16
CA THR A 564 -14.61 -9.23 16.07
C THR A 564 -14.22 -8.42 14.83
N PRO A 565 -15.04 -7.44 14.41
CA PRO A 565 -14.66 -6.47 13.38
C PRO A 565 -13.37 -5.71 13.74
N TYR A 566 -13.17 -5.40 15.02
CA TYR A 566 -11.92 -4.80 15.52
C TYR A 566 -10.71 -5.70 15.24
N PHE A 567 -10.78 -6.97 15.63
CA PHE A 567 -9.70 -7.92 15.39
C PHE A 567 -9.36 -8.05 13.91
N SER A 568 -10.39 -8.17 13.06
CA SER A 568 -10.22 -8.25 11.60
C SER A 568 -9.55 -7.00 11.03
N TRP A 569 -9.94 -5.82 11.51
CA TRP A 569 -9.34 -4.55 11.09
C TRP A 569 -7.87 -4.46 11.48
N ILE A 570 -7.53 -4.74 12.74
CA ILE A 570 -6.14 -4.74 13.21
C ILE A 570 -5.30 -5.80 12.49
N LYS A 571 -5.82 -7.03 12.33
CA LYS A 571 -5.16 -8.09 11.56
C LYS A 571 -4.83 -7.63 10.15
N GLY A 572 -5.74 -6.91 9.49
CA GLY A 572 -5.52 -6.32 8.18
C GLY A 572 -4.47 -5.19 8.18
N ARG A 573 -4.44 -4.32 9.20
CA ARG A 573 -3.40 -3.30 9.37
C ARG A 573 -2.03 -3.90 9.70
N PHE A 574 -1.99 -5.04 10.38
CA PHE A 574 -0.75 -5.78 10.61
C PHE A 574 -0.21 -6.40 9.31
N LYS A 575 -1.08 -7.04 8.51
CA LYS A 575 -0.73 -7.50 7.14
C LYS A 575 -0.20 -6.36 6.27
N GLN A 576 -0.80 -5.17 6.36
CA GLN A 576 -0.38 -4.01 5.60
C GLN A 576 1.10 -3.66 5.81
N ILE A 577 1.64 -3.80 7.03
CA ILE A 577 3.07 -3.55 7.30
C ILE A 577 3.94 -4.48 6.48
N PHE A 578 3.65 -5.78 6.50
CA PHE A 578 4.39 -6.76 5.71
C PHE A 578 4.24 -6.55 4.20
N LEU A 579 3.06 -6.17 3.72
CA LEU A 579 2.81 -5.93 2.30
C LEU A 579 3.53 -4.67 1.80
N MET A 580 3.49 -3.57 2.56
CA MET A 580 4.10 -2.29 2.15
C MET A 580 5.63 -2.29 2.30
N HIS A 581 6.15 -2.95 3.33
CA HIS A 581 7.58 -2.93 3.66
C HIS A 581 8.27 -4.29 3.43
N GLY A 582 7.63 -5.19 2.68
CA GLY A 582 8.07 -6.57 2.50
C GLY A 582 9.46 -6.71 1.90
N ALA A 583 9.84 -5.81 0.98
CA ALA A 583 11.19 -5.81 0.40
C ALA A 583 12.28 -5.67 1.47
N VAL A 584 12.07 -4.77 2.43
CA VAL A 584 12.98 -4.52 3.56
C VAL A 584 12.89 -5.66 4.58
N LEU A 585 11.67 -6.02 4.99
CA LEU A 585 11.45 -7.08 6.00
C LEU A 585 12.00 -8.44 5.57
N HIS A 586 12.03 -8.72 4.27
CA HIS A 586 12.60 -9.97 3.77
C HIS A 586 14.11 -10.08 4.02
N GLU A 587 14.84 -8.96 4.06
CA GLU A 587 16.30 -8.93 4.26
C GLU A 587 16.72 -9.48 5.64
N PHE A 588 15.84 -9.37 6.65
CA PHE A 588 16.10 -9.83 8.02
C PHE A 588 15.00 -10.77 8.54
N THR A 589 14.41 -11.56 7.65
CA THR A 589 13.36 -12.55 7.99
C THR A 589 13.79 -13.52 9.10
N GLU A 590 15.05 -13.96 9.08
CA GLU A 590 15.57 -14.88 10.11
C GLU A 590 15.65 -14.23 11.49
N ASP A 591 15.97 -12.95 11.54
CA ASP A 591 15.98 -12.20 12.79
C ASP A 591 14.55 -11.98 13.30
N LEU A 592 13.60 -11.64 12.42
CA LEU A 592 12.17 -11.58 12.79
C LEU A 592 11.69 -12.91 13.40
N ARG A 593 12.10 -14.03 12.77
CA ARG A 593 11.77 -15.37 13.27
C ARG A 593 12.40 -15.60 14.64
N ARG A 594 13.67 -15.28 14.83
CA ARG A 594 14.40 -15.53 16.08
C ARG A 594 13.96 -14.63 17.22
N GLU A 595 13.78 -13.34 16.97
CA GLU A 595 13.62 -12.30 18.00
C GLU A 595 12.16 -12.05 18.36
N LEU A 596 11.23 -12.23 17.42
CA LEU A 596 9.80 -12.05 17.66
C LEU A 596 9.06 -13.39 17.60
N PHE A 597 9.07 -14.06 16.44
CA PHE A 597 8.18 -15.20 16.15
C PHE A 597 8.69 -16.59 16.60
N SER A 598 9.71 -16.66 17.45
CA SER A 598 10.26 -17.92 17.97
C SER A 598 9.65 -18.33 19.31
N SER A 599 9.06 -17.37 20.03
CA SER A 599 8.49 -17.62 21.35
C SER A 599 7.28 -18.54 21.23
N SER A 600 7.22 -19.55 22.11
CA SER A 600 6.07 -20.46 22.25
C SER A 600 4.78 -19.74 22.63
N ASP A 601 4.90 -18.49 23.07
CA ASP A 601 3.83 -17.72 23.70
C ASP A 601 3.08 -16.84 22.69
N ILE A 602 3.52 -16.78 21.43
CA ILE A 602 2.79 -16.07 20.38
C ILE A 602 1.58 -16.88 19.94
N ASP A 603 0.43 -16.23 19.99
CA ASP A 603 -0.82 -16.79 19.51
C ASP A 603 -0.75 -17.23 18.03
N ALA A 604 -1.32 -18.40 17.73
CA ALA A 604 -1.29 -19.00 16.40
C ALA A 604 -1.88 -18.09 15.31
N ASN A 605 -2.88 -17.27 15.62
CA ASN A 605 -3.50 -16.34 14.67
C ASN A 605 -2.56 -15.20 14.27
N VAL A 606 -1.66 -14.80 15.16
CA VAL A 606 -0.62 -13.78 14.90
C VAL A 606 0.51 -14.42 14.11
N LEU A 607 0.95 -15.62 14.52
CA LEU A 607 1.99 -16.38 13.83
C LEU A 607 1.60 -16.72 12.38
N GLU A 608 0.32 -17.03 12.13
CA GLU A 608 -0.23 -17.29 10.79
C GLU A 608 0.08 -16.14 9.81
N ILE A 609 0.07 -14.88 10.28
CA ILE A 609 0.32 -13.70 9.44
C ILE A 609 1.78 -13.63 9.03
N PHE A 610 2.70 -13.94 9.95
CA PHE A 610 4.12 -14.01 9.63
C PHE A 610 4.41 -15.19 8.68
N GLN A 611 3.76 -16.34 8.88
CA GLN A 611 3.88 -17.49 7.97
C GLN A 611 3.37 -17.14 6.56
N GLN A 612 2.26 -16.41 6.44
CA GLN A 612 1.77 -15.86 5.18
C GLN A 612 2.80 -14.98 4.49
N PHE A 613 3.47 -14.09 5.24
CA PHE A 613 4.53 -13.22 4.72
C PHE A 613 5.73 -14.00 4.21
N VAL A 614 6.23 -14.96 5.01
CA VAL A 614 7.35 -15.82 4.61
C VAL A 614 7.00 -16.62 3.35
N ALA A 615 5.74 -17.05 3.22
CA ALA A 615 5.26 -17.83 2.09
C ALA A 615 5.37 -17.08 0.74
N LEU A 616 5.40 -15.73 0.74
CA LEU A 616 5.51 -14.92 -0.48
C LEU A 616 6.81 -15.17 -1.27
N ARG A 617 7.89 -15.61 -0.61
CA ARG A 617 9.18 -15.93 -1.25
C ARG A 617 9.60 -17.39 -1.05
N SER A 618 8.67 -18.26 -0.65
CA SER A 618 8.97 -19.64 -0.20
C SER A 618 9.01 -20.71 -1.29
#